data_AF-A0A024TD38-F1
#
_entry.id   AF-A0A024TD38-F1
#
_cell.length_a   1.000
_cell.length_b   1.000
_cell.length_c   1.000
_cell.angle_alpha   90.00
_cell.angle_beta   90.00
_cell.angle_gamma   90.00
#
_symmetry.space_group_name_H-M   'P 1'
#
loop_
_entity.id
_entity.type
_entity.pdbx_description
1 polymer ?
#
loop_
_entity_poly.entity_id
_entity_poly.type
_entity_poly.pdbx_seq_one_letter_code
_entity_poly.pdbx_strand_id
1 'polypeptide(L)'
;MDIAQNYHRTTSTLDKYPAILSAGLKTLIYSGDADASVNFIGTQRWITKGLQLAVQTPWHAWFAPDKQLAGFTERYTNLTFTTVKGAGHMVPATRPLHAVYMFECFIYGDAACATFDYPKDELEYLSGADLTAPSDISQPATGRRNLLWWALGVVVVIGAGVAGTVFFLKRSHKTKQYVQLSTGEAKPVYSQ
;
A
#
# COMPACT_ATOMS: atom_id res chain seq x y z
N MET A 1 -19.45 34.85 35.98
CA MET A 1 -18.98 35.83 34.98
C MET A 1 -19.36 35.29 33.62
N ASP A 2 -20.16 36.03 32.87
CA ASP A 2 -20.55 35.67 31.51
C ASP A 2 -19.43 36.09 30.54
N ILE A 3 -18.72 35.10 30.02
CA ILE A 3 -17.56 35.30 29.13
C ILE A 3 -17.98 36.02 27.83
N ALA A 4 -19.27 35.98 27.48
CA ALA A 4 -19.81 36.63 26.29
C ALA A 4 -19.73 38.17 26.33
N GLN A 5 -19.70 38.79 27.51
CA GLN A 5 -19.66 40.27 27.63
C GLN A 5 -18.32 40.88 27.21
N ASN A 6 -17.24 40.09 27.19
CA ASN A 6 -15.91 40.53 26.74
C ASN A 6 -15.66 40.28 25.25
N TYR A 7 -16.65 39.77 24.50
CA TYR A 7 -16.50 39.44 23.09
C TYR A 7 -16.99 40.58 22.21
N HIS A 8 -16.07 41.22 21.49
CA HIS A 8 -16.40 42.20 20.46
C HIS A 8 -16.58 41.49 19.11
N ARG A 9 -17.82 41.35 18.65
CA ARG A 9 -18.12 40.79 17.33
C ARG A 9 -17.81 41.82 16.26
N THR A 10 -16.93 41.48 15.32
CA THR A 10 -16.72 42.25 14.09
C THR A 10 -17.42 41.58 12.91
N THR A 11 -17.86 42.36 11.93
CA THR A 11 -18.52 41.85 10.72
C THR A 11 -17.51 41.25 9.74
N SER A 12 -16.25 41.68 9.81
CA SER A 12 -15.14 41.20 8.99
C SER A 12 -13.85 41.20 9.82
N THR A 13 -12.87 40.43 9.36
CA THR A 13 -11.49 40.44 9.86
C THR A 13 -10.53 41.17 8.92
N LEU A 14 -11.03 41.70 7.81
CA LEU A 14 -10.24 42.28 6.71
C LEU A 14 -9.31 43.42 7.17
N ASP A 15 -9.78 44.24 8.09
CA ASP A 15 -9.05 45.35 8.70
C ASP A 15 -7.84 44.89 9.55
N LYS A 16 -7.82 43.65 10.02
CA LYS A 16 -6.73 43.10 10.84
C LYS A 16 -5.56 42.57 10.00
N TYR A 17 -5.82 42.12 8.77
CA TYR A 17 -4.80 41.50 7.93
C TYR A 17 -3.64 42.43 7.55
N PRO A 18 -3.84 43.73 7.25
CA PRO A 18 -2.73 44.65 6.99
C PRO A 18 -1.68 44.66 8.12
N ALA A 19 -2.11 44.63 9.39
CA ALA A 19 -1.21 44.59 10.54
C ALA A 19 -0.48 43.25 10.68
N ILE A 20 -1.15 42.13 10.38
CA ILE A 20 -0.55 40.79 10.41
C ILE A 20 0.51 40.65 9.32
N LEU A 21 0.20 41.11 8.10
CA LEU A 21 1.09 41.00 6.95
C LEU A 21 2.29 41.95 7.07
N SER A 22 2.12 43.15 7.62
CA SER A 22 3.21 44.09 7.86
C SER A 22 4.18 43.66 8.97
N ALA A 23 3.71 42.84 9.92
CA ALA A 23 4.54 42.21 10.94
C ALA A 23 5.45 41.09 10.39
N GLY A 24 5.37 40.77 9.10
CA GLY A 24 6.20 39.73 8.47
C GLY A 24 5.73 38.30 8.75
N LEU A 25 4.49 38.13 9.25
CA LEU A 25 3.95 36.81 9.55
C LEU A 25 3.51 36.09 8.27
N LYS A 26 4.00 34.86 8.09
CA LYS A 26 3.60 33.99 6.99
C LYS A 26 2.15 33.55 7.20
N THR A 27 1.29 33.87 6.23
CA THR A 27 -0.15 33.58 6.29
C THR A 27 -0.54 32.61 5.19
N LEU A 28 -1.29 31.56 5.55
CA LEU A 28 -1.93 30.64 4.61
C LEU A 28 -3.44 30.78 4.73
N ILE A 29 -4.10 31.06 3.60
CA ILE A 29 -5.55 30.94 3.46
C ILE A 29 -5.78 29.78 2.51
N TYR A 30 -6.63 28.83 2.90
CA TYR A 30 -6.98 27.71 2.04
C TYR A 30 -8.49 27.50 1.97
N SER A 31 -8.96 26.91 0.87
CA SER A 31 -10.38 26.60 0.67
C SER A 31 -10.53 25.29 -0.11
N GLY A 32 -11.47 24.45 0.30
CA GLY A 32 -11.92 23.33 -0.53
C GLY A 32 -12.70 23.86 -1.74
N ASP A 33 -12.37 23.42 -2.94
CA ASP A 33 -13.01 23.92 -4.16
C ASP A 33 -14.47 23.43 -4.35
N ALA A 34 -14.87 22.39 -3.62
CA ALA A 34 -16.22 21.83 -3.60
C ALA A 34 -17.06 22.34 -2.41
N ASP A 35 -16.55 23.29 -1.61
CA ASP A 35 -17.35 23.95 -0.57
C ASP A 35 -18.33 24.96 -1.16
N ALA A 36 -19.62 24.77 -0.88
CA ALA A 36 -20.67 25.70 -1.26
C ALA A 36 -20.96 26.76 -0.18
N SER A 37 -20.63 26.50 1.09
CA SER A 37 -20.91 27.39 2.22
C SER A 37 -19.95 28.57 2.26
N VAL A 38 -18.64 28.31 2.19
CA VAL A 38 -17.59 29.33 2.12
C VAL A 38 -16.72 29.05 0.90
N ASN A 39 -17.28 29.30 -0.28
CA ASN A 39 -16.64 28.96 -1.54
C ASN A 39 -15.34 29.74 -1.78
N PHE A 40 -14.40 29.10 -2.49
CA PHE A 40 -13.08 29.66 -2.79
C PHE A 40 -13.13 30.96 -3.61
N ILE A 41 -14.17 31.15 -4.44
CA ILE A 41 -14.36 32.36 -5.26
C ILE A 41 -14.59 33.58 -4.36
N GLY A 42 -15.40 33.43 -3.31
CA GLY A 42 -15.64 34.45 -2.29
C GLY A 42 -14.35 34.81 -1.55
N THR A 43 -13.58 33.80 -1.13
CA THR A 43 -12.27 33.99 -0.51
C THR A 43 -11.29 34.73 -1.43
N GLN A 44 -11.23 34.35 -2.71
CA GLN A 44 -10.37 35.00 -3.71
C GLN A 44 -10.78 36.47 -3.93
N ARG A 45 -12.09 36.76 -3.99
CA ARG A 45 -12.58 38.15 -4.07
C ARG A 45 -12.26 38.95 -2.81
N TRP A 46 -12.38 38.34 -1.65
CA TRP A 46 -12.04 38.97 -0.38
C TRP A 46 -10.55 39.37 -0.33
N ILE A 47 -9.65 38.53 -0.85
CA ILE A 47 -8.21 38.86 -0.98
C ILE A 47 -8.00 39.96 -2.04
N THR A 48 -8.47 39.75 -3.26
CA THR A 48 -8.15 40.62 -4.41
C THR A 48 -8.82 41.98 -4.37
N LYS A 49 -10.08 42.06 -3.93
CA LYS A 49 -10.85 43.32 -3.87
C LYS A 49 -10.84 43.93 -2.48
N GLY A 50 -10.77 43.09 -1.45
CA GLY A 50 -10.76 43.52 -0.06
C GLY A 50 -9.38 43.99 0.41
N LEU A 51 -8.37 43.12 0.34
CA LEU A 51 -7.00 43.44 0.77
C LEU A 51 -6.19 44.14 -0.33
N GLN A 52 -6.56 43.96 -1.61
CA GLN A 52 -5.90 44.58 -2.76
C GLN A 52 -4.39 44.31 -2.82
N LEU A 53 -3.99 43.10 -2.42
CA LEU A 53 -2.58 42.70 -2.42
C LEU A 53 -2.04 42.54 -3.84
N ALA A 54 -0.77 42.90 -4.04
CA ALA A 54 -0.08 42.66 -5.30
C ALA A 54 0.28 41.17 -5.46
N VAL A 55 -0.07 40.60 -6.61
CA VAL A 55 0.23 39.21 -6.95
C VAL A 55 1.74 39.07 -7.20
N GLN A 56 2.41 38.21 -6.45
CA GLN A 56 3.82 37.86 -6.66
C GLN A 56 3.98 36.66 -7.59
N THR A 57 3.16 35.63 -7.39
CA THR A 57 3.11 34.47 -8.27
C THR A 57 1.68 34.26 -8.71
N PRO A 58 1.39 34.32 -10.02
CA PRO A 58 0.05 34.16 -10.52
C PRO A 58 -0.50 32.77 -10.19
N TRP A 59 -1.82 32.66 -10.27
CA TRP A 59 -2.57 31.42 -10.12
C TRP A 59 -1.96 30.26 -10.92
N HIS A 60 -1.46 29.24 -10.23
CA HIS A 60 -0.84 28.06 -10.85
C HIS A 60 -1.22 26.78 -10.12
N ALA A 61 -1.13 25.66 -10.82
CA ALA A 61 -1.39 24.34 -10.26
C ALA A 61 -0.31 23.93 -9.26
N TRP A 62 -0.70 23.23 -8.20
CA TRP A 62 0.21 22.53 -7.31
C TRP A 62 -0.17 21.05 -7.22
N PHE A 63 0.83 20.21 -6.98
CA PHE A 63 0.72 18.77 -6.97
C PHE A 63 1.08 18.22 -5.59
N ALA A 64 0.35 17.20 -5.17
CA ALA A 64 0.61 16.46 -3.94
C ALA A 64 1.63 15.33 -4.20
N PRO A 65 2.13 14.66 -3.15
CA PRO A 65 3.12 13.58 -3.26
C PRO A 65 2.67 12.38 -4.12
N ASP A 66 1.36 12.17 -4.23
CA ASP A 66 0.72 11.18 -5.12
C ASP A 66 0.83 11.55 -6.61
N LYS A 67 1.49 12.67 -6.93
CA LYS A 67 1.68 13.23 -8.27
C LYS A 67 0.37 13.60 -8.95
N GLN A 68 -0.71 13.79 -8.18
CA GLN A 68 -1.99 14.26 -8.68
C GLN A 68 -2.14 15.77 -8.52
N LEU A 69 -2.98 16.35 -9.36
CA LEU A 69 -3.36 17.77 -9.25
C LEU A 69 -4.11 17.95 -7.94
N ALA A 70 -3.46 18.63 -7.00
CA ALA A 70 -3.98 18.81 -5.66
C ALA A 70 -4.80 20.10 -5.51
N GLY A 71 -4.59 21.06 -6.41
CA GLY A 71 -5.39 22.27 -6.53
C GLY A 71 -4.62 23.39 -7.21
N PHE A 72 -4.96 24.63 -6.87
CA PHE A 72 -4.29 25.81 -7.39
C PHE A 72 -3.83 26.73 -6.27
N THR A 73 -2.79 27.52 -6.52
CA THR A 73 -2.27 28.46 -5.55
C THR A 73 -1.86 29.77 -6.20
N GLU A 74 -2.01 30.85 -5.45
CA GLU A 74 -1.60 32.20 -5.82
C GLU A 74 -0.87 32.81 -4.63
N ARG A 75 0.29 33.41 -4.91
CA ARG A 75 1.16 33.95 -3.87
C ARG A 75 1.16 35.46 -3.92
N TYR A 76 1.08 36.05 -2.74
CA TYR A 76 1.17 37.48 -2.45
C TYR A 76 2.30 37.71 -1.44
N THR A 77 2.60 38.97 -1.14
CA THR A 77 3.55 39.29 -0.07
C THR A 77 3.02 38.79 1.29
N ASN A 78 3.74 37.84 1.90
CA ASN A 78 3.45 37.22 3.20
C ASN A 78 2.10 36.47 3.29
N LEU A 79 1.39 36.30 2.17
CA LEU A 79 0.11 35.58 2.11
C LEU A 79 0.12 34.61 0.93
N THR A 80 -0.22 33.36 1.19
CA THR A 80 -0.47 32.35 0.15
C THR A 80 -1.94 31.94 0.20
N PHE A 81 -2.59 31.95 -0.95
CA PHE A 81 -3.94 31.40 -1.11
C PHE A 81 -3.87 30.09 -1.89
N THR A 82 -4.53 29.07 -1.39
CA THR A 82 -4.47 27.71 -1.95
C THR A 82 -5.84 27.06 -1.96
N THR A 83 -6.24 26.50 -3.11
CA THR A 83 -7.42 25.64 -3.19
C THR A 83 -7.00 24.17 -3.09
N VAL A 84 -7.89 23.35 -2.53
CA VAL A 84 -7.72 21.89 -2.49
C VAL A 84 -8.82 21.24 -3.32
N LYS A 85 -8.41 20.49 -4.33
CA LYS A 85 -9.27 19.90 -5.35
C LYS A 85 -10.15 18.79 -4.79
N GLY A 86 -11.45 18.90 -5.06
CA GLY A 86 -12.48 17.97 -4.59
C GLY A 86 -12.66 17.95 -3.08
N ALA A 87 -12.14 18.95 -2.35
CA ALA A 87 -12.32 19.07 -0.91
C ALA A 87 -13.53 19.96 -0.60
N GLY A 88 -14.29 19.61 0.44
CA GLY A 88 -15.42 20.41 0.93
C GLY A 88 -15.01 21.43 2.00
N HIS A 89 -15.97 21.85 2.83
CA HIS A 89 -15.74 22.79 3.93
C HIS A 89 -14.67 22.29 4.93
N MET A 90 -14.74 20.99 5.26
CA MET A 90 -13.74 20.32 6.09
C MET A 90 -12.68 19.67 5.21
N VAL A 91 -11.71 20.47 4.76
CA VAL A 91 -10.64 20.01 3.85
C VAL A 91 -9.88 18.79 4.39
N PRO A 92 -9.39 18.77 5.66
CA PRO A 92 -8.68 17.60 6.18
C PRO A 92 -9.52 16.32 6.25
N ALA A 93 -10.85 16.45 6.40
CA ALA A 93 -11.75 15.30 6.45
C ALA A 93 -12.01 14.68 5.06
N THR A 94 -11.92 15.49 4.01
CA THR A 94 -12.25 15.06 2.63
C THR A 94 -11.02 14.76 1.78
N ARG A 95 -9.90 15.44 2.05
CA ARG A 95 -8.61 15.26 1.36
C ARG A 95 -7.45 15.24 2.38
N PRO A 96 -7.34 14.21 3.23
CA PRO A 96 -6.37 14.16 4.34
C PRO A 96 -4.92 14.29 3.85
N LEU A 97 -4.49 13.48 2.87
CA LEU A 97 -3.16 13.55 2.25
C LEU A 97 -2.79 14.96 1.79
N HIS A 98 -3.70 15.61 1.05
CA HIS A 98 -3.42 16.92 0.49
C HIS A 98 -3.39 18.00 1.57
N ALA A 99 -4.25 17.87 2.60
CA ALA A 99 -4.32 18.80 3.71
C ALA A 99 -3.08 18.76 4.60
N VAL A 100 -2.61 17.57 4.97
CA VAL A 100 -1.40 17.42 5.80
C VAL A 100 -0.14 17.86 5.04
N TYR A 101 -0.05 17.52 3.74
CA TYR A 101 1.05 17.97 2.90
C TYR A 101 1.09 19.50 2.80
N MET A 102 -0.05 20.14 2.52
CA MET A 102 -0.15 21.61 2.49
C MET A 102 0.24 22.22 3.85
N PHE A 103 -0.18 21.61 4.96
CA PHE A 103 0.13 22.08 6.31
C PHE A 103 1.63 21.99 6.62
N GLU A 104 2.28 20.85 6.35
CA GLU A 104 3.72 20.69 6.57
C GLU A 104 4.54 21.64 5.70
N CYS A 105 4.17 21.77 4.42
CA CYS A 105 4.74 22.73 3.50
C CYS A 105 4.65 24.18 4.02
N PHE A 106 3.53 24.52 4.66
CA PHE A 106 3.35 25.85 5.23
C PHE A 106 4.28 26.08 6.42
N ILE A 107 4.35 25.12 7.35
CA ILE A 107 5.12 25.22 8.60
C ILE A 107 6.63 25.16 8.35
N TYR A 108 7.09 24.15 7.61
CA TYR A 108 8.51 23.87 7.43
C TYR A 108 9.09 24.45 6.13
N GLY A 109 8.23 24.93 5.22
CA GLY A 109 8.63 25.52 3.94
C GLY A 109 8.85 24.48 2.84
N ASP A 110 9.24 24.99 1.67
CA ASP A 110 9.28 24.22 0.41
C ASP A 110 10.29 23.05 0.44
N ALA A 111 11.33 23.13 1.28
CA ALA A 111 12.31 22.05 1.43
C ALA A 111 11.71 20.79 2.07
N ALA A 112 10.82 20.95 3.04
CA ALA A 112 10.14 19.83 3.69
C ALA A 112 9.10 19.19 2.76
N CYS A 113 8.48 19.96 1.87
CA CYS A 113 7.57 19.42 0.85
C CYS A 113 8.26 18.38 -0.05
N ALA A 114 9.52 18.61 -0.39
CA ALA A 114 10.26 17.73 -1.30
C ALA A 114 10.55 16.35 -0.71
N THR A 115 10.58 16.24 0.62
CA THR A 115 10.87 15.00 1.35
C THR A 115 9.66 14.48 2.12
N PHE A 116 8.48 15.03 1.87
CA PHE A 116 7.27 14.65 2.59
C PHE A 116 6.94 13.17 2.33
N ASP A 117 6.75 12.43 3.41
CA ASP A 117 6.23 11.07 3.37
C ASP A 117 4.90 11.04 4.12
N TYR A 118 3.88 10.51 3.45
CA TYR A 118 2.53 10.52 4.01
C TYR A 118 2.39 9.38 5.02
N PRO A 119 2.06 9.68 6.30
CA PRO A 119 1.88 8.64 7.30
C PRO A 119 0.62 7.85 6.97
N LYS A 120 0.80 6.60 6.53
CA LYS A 120 -0.29 5.68 6.23
C LYS A 120 -0.63 4.81 7.43
N ASP A 121 -1.91 4.53 7.62
CA ASP A 121 -2.38 3.52 8.57
C ASP A 121 -2.71 2.19 7.84
N GLU A 122 -2.78 1.08 8.60
CA GLU A 122 -3.06 -0.25 8.03
C GLU A 122 -4.45 -0.38 7.40
N LEU A 123 -5.38 0.51 7.76
CA LEU A 123 -6.78 0.47 7.37
C LEU A 123 -7.10 1.52 6.30
N GLU A 124 -6.12 2.29 5.82
CA GLU A 124 -6.35 3.40 4.92
C GLU A 124 -6.93 2.95 3.58
N TYR A 125 -6.62 1.71 3.18
CA TYR A 125 -7.24 1.06 2.02
C TYR A 125 -8.77 0.94 2.14
N LEU A 126 -9.33 0.84 3.36
CA LEU A 126 -10.78 0.79 3.59
C LEU A 126 -11.49 2.08 3.18
N SER A 127 -10.79 3.20 3.26
CA SER A 127 -11.32 4.49 2.83
C SER A 127 -11.27 4.67 1.30
N GLY A 128 -10.56 3.79 0.59
CA GLY A 128 -10.26 3.93 -0.84
C GLY A 128 -9.23 5.03 -1.15
N ALA A 129 -8.59 5.62 -0.14
CA ALA A 129 -7.50 6.58 -0.30
C ALA A 129 -6.19 5.89 -0.74
N ASP A 130 -6.01 4.63 -0.37
CA ASP A 130 -4.93 3.78 -0.87
C ASP A 130 -5.49 2.61 -1.69
N LEU A 131 -4.92 2.39 -2.88
CA LEU A 131 -5.28 1.27 -3.75
C LEU A 131 -4.42 0.03 -3.48
N THR A 132 -3.40 0.12 -2.61
CA THR A 132 -2.62 -1.04 -2.17
C THR A 132 -3.34 -1.78 -1.06
N ALA A 133 -4.47 -2.40 -1.38
CA ALA A 133 -5.06 -3.38 -0.47
C ALA A 133 -4.06 -4.52 -0.23
N PRO A 134 -3.96 -5.07 1.01
CA PRO A 134 -3.21 -6.29 1.25
C PRO A 134 -3.72 -7.37 0.30
N SER A 135 -2.92 -7.73 -0.68
CA SER A 135 -3.22 -8.88 -1.51
C SER A 135 -2.83 -10.11 -0.71
N ASP A 136 -3.83 -10.85 -0.23
CA ASP A 136 -3.67 -12.20 0.34
C ASP A 136 -3.21 -13.24 -0.73
N ILE A 137 -2.34 -12.82 -1.66
CA ILE A 137 -1.72 -13.66 -2.70
C ILE A 137 -0.33 -14.13 -2.25
N SER A 138 0.09 -13.82 -1.03
CA SER A 138 1.30 -14.37 -0.40
C SER A 138 1.02 -15.49 0.60
N GLN A 139 0.04 -16.36 0.33
CA GLN A 139 0.21 -17.73 0.80
C GLN A 139 1.29 -18.38 -0.09
N PRO A 140 2.50 -18.70 0.42
CA PRO A 140 3.38 -19.59 -0.32
C PRO A 140 2.57 -20.85 -0.59
N ALA A 141 2.50 -21.27 -1.86
CA ALA A 141 1.84 -22.50 -2.27
C ALA A 141 2.52 -23.72 -1.60
N THR A 142 2.20 -23.94 -0.33
CA THR A 142 2.60 -25.09 0.50
C THR A 142 1.98 -26.39 -0.02
N GLY A 143 1.16 -26.32 -1.08
CA GLY A 143 0.66 -27.49 -1.80
C GLY A 143 1.66 -28.10 -2.78
N ARG A 144 2.57 -27.33 -3.40
CA ARG A 144 3.36 -27.86 -4.55
C ARG A 144 4.59 -28.68 -4.14
N ARG A 145 5.17 -28.43 -2.96
CA ARG A 145 6.30 -29.21 -2.43
C ARG A 145 5.86 -30.59 -1.90
N ASN A 146 4.71 -30.65 -1.24
CA ASN A 146 4.16 -31.92 -0.74
C ASN A 146 3.81 -32.88 -1.87
N LEU A 147 3.53 -32.34 -3.06
CA LEU A 147 3.14 -33.11 -4.23
C LEU A 147 4.28 -34.00 -4.79
N LEU A 148 5.51 -33.49 -4.77
CA LEU A 148 6.67 -34.23 -5.26
C LEU A 148 7.13 -35.32 -4.28
N TRP A 149 7.05 -35.06 -2.97
CA TRP A 149 7.45 -36.03 -1.96
C TRP A 149 6.51 -37.25 -1.91
N TRP A 150 5.19 -37.06 -2.09
CA TRP A 150 4.29 -38.21 -2.21
C TRP A 150 4.54 -38.99 -3.52
N ALA A 151 4.79 -38.30 -4.63
CA ALA A 151 5.01 -38.95 -5.92
C ALA A 151 6.29 -39.79 -5.91
N LEU A 152 7.38 -39.26 -5.35
CA LEU A 152 8.62 -40.01 -5.15
C LEU A 152 8.43 -41.20 -4.21
N GLY A 153 7.68 -41.04 -3.12
CA GLY A 153 7.35 -42.13 -2.20
C GLY A 153 6.59 -43.27 -2.88
N VAL A 154 5.60 -42.97 -3.72
CA VAL A 154 4.83 -43.98 -4.47
C VAL A 154 5.73 -44.74 -5.46
N VAL A 155 6.62 -44.07 -6.17
CA VAL A 155 7.55 -44.71 -7.13
C VAL A 155 8.50 -45.68 -6.42
N VAL A 156 9.00 -45.32 -5.23
CA VAL A 156 9.89 -46.19 -4.44
C VAL A 156 9.15 -47.45 -3.96
N VAL A 157 7.91 -47.31 -3.48
CA VAL A 157 7.10 -48.45 -3.00
C VAL A 157 6.78 -49.41 -4.15
N ILE A 158 6.39 -48.90 -5.32
CA ILE A 158 6.12 -49.72 -6.51
C ILE A 158 7.40 -50.43 -6.95
N GLY A 159 8.53 -49.71 -7.02
CA GLY A 159 9.83 -50.30 -7.38
C GLY A 159 10.28 -51.41 -6.44
N ALA A 160 10.12 -51.22 -5.13
CA ALA A 160 10.44 -52.24 -4.13
C ALA A 160 9.51 -53.47 -4.23
N GLY A 161 8.21 -53.27 -4.49
CA GLY A 161 7.25 -54.35 -4.72
C GLY A 161 7.58 -55.20 -5.96
N VAL A 162 7.95 -54.54 -7.07
CA VAL A 162 8.35 -55.23 -8.30
C VAL A 162 9.69 -55.97 -8.11
N ALA A 163 10.67 -55.34 -7.47
CA ALA A 163 11.95 -56.00 -7.18
C ALA A 163 11.77 -57.19 -6.22
N GLY A 164 10.93 -57.05 -5.19
CA GLY A 164 10.60 -58.10 -4.24
C GLY A 164 9.92 -59.30 -4.91
N THR A 165 8.94 -59.07 -5.78
CA THR A 165 8.27 -60.14 -6.54
C THR A 165 9.21 -60.84 -7.51
N VAL A 166 10.05 -60.10 -8.25
CA VAL A 166 11.08 -60.68 -9.14
C VAL A 166 12.11 -61.50 -8.35
N PHE A 167 12.56 -61.01 -7.19
CA PHE A 167 13.48 -61.74 -6.32
C PHE A 167 12.85 -63.04 -5.78
N PHE A 168 11.59 -63.00 -5.37
CA PHE A 168 10.85 -64.18 -4.89
C PHE A 168 10.65 -65.22 -6.00
N LEU A 169 10.28 -64.79 -7.21
CA LEU A 169 10.14 -65.67 -8.37
C LEU A 169 11.49 -66.32 -8.75
N LYS A 170 12.58 -65.55 -8.73
CA LYS A 170 13.93 -66.04 -9.02
C LYS A 170 14.45 -67.01 -7.95
N ARG A 171 14.11 -66.78 -6.67
CA ARG A 171 14.45 -67.67 -5.56
C ARG A 171 13.66 -68.98 -5.63
N SER A 172 12.36 -68.91 -5.93
CA SER A 172 11.48 -70.08 -6.09
C SER A 172 11.97 -71.01 -7.23
N HIS A 173 12.45 -70.44 -8.33
CA HIS A 173 13.04 -71.21 -9.44
C HIS A 173 14.32 -71.96 -9.06
N LYS A 174 15.19 -71.38 -8.22
CA LYS A 174 16.44 -72.05 -7.79
C LYS A 174 16.19 -73.27 -6.90
N THR A 175 15.12 -73.27 -6.11
CA THR A 175 14.74 -74.41 -5.25
C THR A 175 14.15 -75.61 -5.99
N LYS A 176 13.88 -75.50 -7.31
CA LYS A 176 13.32 -76.60 -8.12
C LYS A 176 14.34 -77.29 -9.04
N GLN A 177 15.65 -77.10 -8.83
CA GLN A 177 16.68 -77.81 -9.59
C GLN A 177 16.99 -79.18 -8.94
N TYR A 178 16.81 -80.23 -9.73
CA TYR A 178 16.58 -81.64 -9.37
C TYR A 178 17.65 -82.36 -8.53
N VAL A 179 17.21 -83.30 -7.69
CA VAL A 179 18.00 -84.41 -7.14
C VAL A 179 18.38 -85.35 -8.30
N GLN A 180 19.68 -85.58 -8.49
CA GLN A 180 20.20 -86.50 -9.50
C GLN A 180 20.06 -87.95 -9.01
N LEU A 181 19.30 -88.78 -9.73
CA LEU A 181 19.30 -90.23 -9.55
C LEU A 181 20.63 -90.78 -10.09
N SER A 182 21.54 -91.17 -9.19
CA SER A 182 22.74 -91.91 -9.54
C SER A 182 22.35 -93.30 -10.06
N THR A 183 22.41 -93.46 -11.38
CA THR A 183 22.52 -94.76 -12.06
C THR A 183 23.85 -95.40 -11.68
N GLY A 184 23.85 -96.23 -10.63
CA GLY A 184 24.92 -97.18 -10.34
C GLY A 184 24.59 -98.52 -11.02
N GLU A 185 25.38 -98.85 -12.03
CA GLU A 185 25.35 -100.12 -12.76
C GLU A 185 25.55 -101.32 -11.81
N ALA A 186 24.65 -102.30 -11.91
CA ALA A 186 24.79 -103.59 -11.24
C ALA A 186 25.62 -104.53 -12.13
N LYS A 187 26.75 -105.04 -11.62
CA LYS A 187 27.42 -106.24 -12.14
C LYS A 187 27.23 -107.38 -11.14
N PRO A 188 26.60 -108.50 -11.51
CA PRO A 188 26.61 -109.69 -10.68
C PRO A 188 27.96 -110.42 -10.80
N VAL A 189 28.55 -110.74 -9.66
CA VAL A 189 29.64 -111.70 -9.51
C VAL A 189 29.03 -113.00 -8.99
N TYR A 190 29.16 -114.09 -9.74
CA TYR A 190 29.10 -115.47 -9.21
C TYR A 190 30.13 -116.35 -9.92
N SER A 191 30.53 -117.40 -9.20
CA SER A 191 31.82 -118.08 -9.18
C SER A 191 31.96 -119.34 -10.06
N GLN A 192 33.24 -119.73 -10.21
CA GLN A 192 33.85 -120.99 -10.70
C GLN A 192 33.97 -121.18 -12.20
#